data_AF-A0A820ISM4-F1
#
_entry.id   AF-A0A820ISM4-F1
#
_cell.length_a   1.000
_cell.length_b   1.000
_cell.length_c   1.000
_cell.angle_alpha   90.00
_cell.angle_beta   90.00
_cell.angle_gamma   90.00
#
_symmetry.space_group_name_H-M   'P 1'
#
loop_
_entity.id
_entity.type
_entity.pdbx_description
1 polymer ?
#
loop_
_entity_poly.entity_id
_entity_poly.type
_entity_poly.pdbx_seq_one_letter_code
_entity_poly.pdbx_strand_id
1 'polypeptide(L)'
;DFMLKHCKHLRVRSQDANKPIVYEICQLGQSASTQTFQWKPKKKSITVENYYKEYYSLTLKYPSLPTLQMRNGSYIPMELVDVEPVRVKKVTDEQRALLCRYSSITPKEYCKSIQKIRENPNQQYFEEDPFVAAW
;
A
#
# COMPACT_ATOMS: atom_id res chain seq x y z
N ASP A 1 -11.56 -17.55 -4.64
CA ASP A 1 -11.76 -16.12 -4.35
C ASP A 1 -10.69 -15.28 -5.07
N PHE A 2 -11.09 -14.49 -6.07
CA PHE A 2 -10.18 -13.70 -6.91
C PHE A 2 -9.42 -12.63 -6.12
N MET A 3 -10.09 -12.00 -5.14
CA MET A 3 -9.54 -10.92 -4.34
C MET A 3 -8.40 -11.41 -3.45
N LEU A 4 -8.59 -12.53 -2.75
CA LEU A 4 -7.57 -13.10 -1.87
C LEU A 4 -6.27 -13.42 -2.62
N LYS A 5 -6.35 -13.94 -3.85
CA LYS A 5 -5.18 -14.25 -4.69
C LYS A 5 -4.35 -12.99 -5.02
N HIS A 6 -5.01 -11.85 -5.20
CA HIS A 6 -4.34 -10.60 -5.56
C HIS A 6 -3.84 -9.84 -4.33
N CYS A 7 -4.60 -9.85 -3.22
CA CYS A 7 -4.29 -9.11 -2.01
C CYS A 7 -3.30 -9.80 -1.06
N LYS A 8 -3.17 -11.14 -1.12
CA LYS A 8 -2.23 -11.87 -0.25
C LYS A 8 -0.78 -11.40 -0.49
N HIS A 9 -0.03 -11.22 0.60
CA HIS A 9 1.36 -10.73 0.62
C HIS A 9 1.55 -9.28 0.15
N LEU A 10 0.48 -8.52 -0.09
CA LEU A 10 0.63 -7.08 -0.28
C LEU A 10 1.03 -6.44 1.04
N ARG A 11 1.97 -5.50 0.95
CA ARG A 11 2.32 -4.61 2.04
C ARG A 11 1.39 -3.43 2.02
N VAL A 12 0.86 -3.08 3.16
CA VAL A 12 -0.14 -2.03 3.27
C VAL A 12 0.09 -1.14 4.47
N ARG A 13 -0.23 0.14 4.31
CA ARG A 13 -0.12 1.17 5.34
C ARG A 13 -1.52 1.46 5.86
N SER A 14 -1.69 1.41 7.18
CA SER A 14 -2.93 1.88 7.81
C SER A 14 -2.94 3.40 7.88
N GLN A 15 -4.09 4.00 7.56
CA GLN A 15 -4.33 5.45 7.67
C GLN A 15 -4.79 5.88 9.08
N ASP A 16 -5.03 4.92 9.97
CA ASP A 16 -5.69 5.15 11.27
C ASP A 16 -4.73 5.61 12.37
N ALA A 17 -3.44 5.29 12.19
CA ALA A 17 -2.42 5.52 13.20
C ALA A 17 -1.66 6.81 12.90
N ASN A 18 -1.42 7.60 13.95
CA ASN A 18 -0.59 8.81 13.91
C ASN A 18 0.86 8.53 13.45
N LYS A 19 1.26 7.25 13.40
CA LYS A 19 2.49 6.77 12.76
C LYS A 19 2.11 5.71 11.71
N PRO A 20 2.51 5.87 10.44
CA PRO A 20 2.20 4.89 9.41
C PRO A 20 2.95 3.59 9.69
N ILE A 21 2.24 2.56 10.13
CA ILE A 21 2.77 1.20 10.29
C ILE A 21 2.43 0.43 9.02
N VAL A 22 3.45 -0.22 8.45
CA VAL A 22 3.29 -1.09 7.29
C VAL A 22 3.09 -2.52 7.75
N TYR A 23 2.02 -3.14 7.29
CA TYR A 23 1.65 -4.52 7.57
C TYR A 23 1.68 -5.37 6.31
N GLU A 24 1.82 -6.69 6.45
CA GLU A 24 1.66 -7.65 5.36
C GLU A 24 0.30 -8.35 5.50
N ILE A 25 -0.49 -8.35 4.43
CA ILE A 25 -1.79 -9.04 4.39
C ILE A 25 -1.56 -10.56 4.37
N CYS A 26 -2.13 -11.24 5.36
CA CYS A 26 -2.14 -12.70 5.44
C CYS A 26 -3.39 -13.29 4.78
N GLN A 27 -4.56 -12.74 5.09
CA GLN A 27 -5.86 -13.26 4.64
C GLN A 27 -6.93 -12.16 4.60
N LEU A 28 -8.04 -12.42 3.91
CA LEU A 28 -9.28 -11.63 4.00
C LEU A 28 -10.19 -12.22 5.09
N GLY A 29 -10.64 -11.38 6.01
CA GLY A 29 -11.65 -11.70 7.01
C GLY A 29 -13.07 -11.47 6.49
N GLN A 30 -14.04 -11.56 7.39
CA GLN A 30 -15.44 -11.23 7.12
C GLN A 30 -15.62 -9.70 6.97
N SER A 31 -16.84 -9.27 6.64
CA SER A 31 -17.20 -7.84 6.58
C SER A 31 -16.90 -7.13 7.91
N ALA A 32 -16.58 -5.83 7.88
CA ALA A 32 -16.27 -5.07 9.10
C ALA A 32 -17.44 -5.06 10.11
N SER A 33 -18.68 -5.13 9.63
CA SER A 33 -19.88 -5.25 10.48
C SER A 33 -19.97 -6.58 11.22
N THR A 34 -19.54 -7.69 10.61
CA THR A 34 -19.69 -9.04 11.20
C THR A 34 -18.40 -9.56 11.83
N GLN A 35 -17.24 -9.10 11.37
CA GLN A 35 -15.95 -9.55 11.86
C GLN A 35 -15.77 -9.09 13.31
N THR A 36 -15.66 -10.05 14.23
CA THR A 36 -15.40 -9.78 15.65
C THR A 36 -13.97 -10.09 16.05
N PHE A 37 -13.49 -9.41 17.08
CA PHE A 37 -12.23 -9.74 17.76
C PHE A 37 -12.32 -9.43 19.26
N GLN A 38 -11.38 -10.00 20.02
CA GLN A 38 -11.31 -9.78 21.47
C GLN A 38 -10.62 -8.46 21.78
N TRP A 39 -11.38 -7.48 22.28
CA TRP A 39 -10.84 -6.18 22.66
C TRP A 39 -10.23 -6.24 24.06
N LYS A 40 -8.91 -6.50 24.11
CA LYS A 40 -8.17 -6.78 25.36
C LYS A 40 -8.40 -5.74 26.49
N PRO A 41 -8.34 -4.42 26.25
CA PRO A 41 -8.58 -3.41 27.27
C PRO A 41 -9.96 -3.50 27.95
N LYS A 42 -11.02 -3.77 27.18
CA LYS A 42 -12.40 -3.86 27.71
C LYS A 42 -12.85 -5.30 27.98
N LYS A 43 -11.99 -6.30 27.71
CA LYS A 43 -12.27 -7.75 27.81
C LYS A 43 -13.61 -8.18 27.18
N LYS A 44 -14.02 -7.52 26.10
CA LYS A 44 -15.27 -7.82 25.37
C LYS A 44 -14.98 -8.22 23.93
N SER A 45 -15.82 -9.09 23.38
CA SER A 45 -15.87 -9.31 21.94
C SER A 45 -16.61 -8.14 21.30
N ILE A 46 -16.03 -7.52 20.28
CA ILE A 46 -16.62 -6.39 19.55
C ILE A 46 -16.37 -6.58 18.06
N THR A 47 -17.27 -6.04 17.24
CA THR A 47 -17.08 -5.98 15.79
C THR A 47 -16.02 -4.94 15.43
N VAL A 48 -15.34 -5.13 14.29
CA VAL A 48 -14.35 -4.17 13.81
C VAL A 48 -14.99 -2.80 13.59
N GLU A 49 -16.17 -2.74 12.98
CA GLU A 49 -16.93 -1.49 12.79
C GLU A 49 -17.17 -0.74 14.11
N ASN A 50 -17.70 -1.43 15.13
CA ASN A 50 -18.00 -0.80 16.42
C ASN A 50 -16.73 -0.39 17.17
N TYR A 51 -15.62 -1.14 17.01
CA TYR A 51 -14.33 -0.74 17.58
C TYR A 51 -13.84 0.59 16.99
N TYR A 52 -13.89 0.76 15.68
CA TYR A 52 -13.46 2.00 15.03
C TYR A 52 -14.36 3.18 15.40
N LYS A 53 -15.67 2.93 15.56
CA LYS A 53 -16.61 3.93 16.04
C LYS A 53 -16.37 4.33 17.50
N GLU A 54 -16.12 3.38 18.40
CA GLU A 54 -15.91 3.64 19.84
C GLU A 54 -14.51 4.18 20.15
N TYR A 55 -13.45 3.64 19.55
CA TYR A 55 -12.06 3.94 19.92
C TYR A 55 -11.47 5.08 19.11
N TYR A 56 -11.73 5.11 17.80
CA TYR A 56 -11.22 6.14 16.89
C TYR A 56 -12.25 7.23 16.57
N SER A 57 -13.49 7.13 17.07
CA SER A 57 -14.60 8.03 16.70
C SER A 57 -14.82 8.09 15.19
N LEU A 58 -14.52 7.00 14.47
CA LEU A 58 -14.55 6.91 13.02
C LEU A 58 -15.71 6.03 12.57
N THR A 59 -16.60 6.58 11.73
CA THR A 59 -17.68 5.81 11.11
C THR A 59 -17.25 5.35 9.72
N LEU A 60 -17.17 4.04 9.51
CA LEU A 60 -16.82 3.44 8.22
C LEU A 60 -17.91 3.73 7.19
N LYS A 61 -17.53 4.13 5.97
CA LYS A 61 -18.49 4.34 4.88
C LYS A 61 -18.89 3.01 4.24
N TYR A 62 -18.01 2.03 4.25
CA TYR A 62 -18.21 0.74 3.60
C TYR A 62 -18.06 -0.44 4.56
N PRO A 63 -18.93 -0.58 5.57
CA PRO A 63 -18.78 -1.61 6.60
C PRO A 63 -19.07 -3.03 6.07
N SER A 64 -19.71 -3.15 4.91
CA SER A 64 -19.93 -4.41 4.19
C SER A 64 -18.66 -4.96 3.52
N LEU A 65 -17.61 -4.15 3.34
CA LEU A 65 -16.36 -4.61 2.75
C LEU A 65 -15.61 -5.54 3.71
N PRO A 66 -14.85 -6.52 3.18
CA PRO A 66 -14.09 -7.44 4.00
C PRO A 66 -12.98 -6.72 4.75
N THR A 67 -12.64 -7.27 5.91
CA THR A 67 -11.49 -6.85 6.70
C THR A 67 -10.21 -7.52 6.20
N LEU A 68 -9.08 -6.85 6.34
CA LEU A 68 -7.77 -7.42 6.05
C LEU A 68 -7.18 -7.99 7.33
N GLN A 69 -6.86 -9.28 7.33
CA GLN A 69 -6.18 -9.94 8.43
C GLN A 69 -4.66 -9.84 8.26
N MET A 70 -4.02 -9.24 9.26
CA MET A 70 -2.57 -9.11 9.34
C MET A 70 -1.94 -10.37 9.93
N ARG A 71 -0.65 -10.59 9.68
CA ARG A 71 0.09 -11.74 10.22
C ARG A 71 0.10 -11.81 11.76
N ASN A 72 -0.03 -10.68 12.44
CA ASN A 72 -0.12 -10.59 13.90
C ASN A 72 -1.53 -10.89 14.45
N GLY A 73 -2.48 -11.26 13.59
CA GLY A 73 -3.87 -11.56 13.97
C GLY A 73 -4.78 -10.34 14.14
N SER A 74 -4.30 -9.13 13.80
CA SER A 74 -5.13 -7.92 13.82
C SER A 74 -5.98 -7.81 12.54
N TYR A 75 -7.14 -7.15 12.65
CA TYR A 75 -8.04 -6.89 11.52
C TYR A 75 -8.12 -5.39 11.25
N ILE A 76 -7.96 -5.00 10.00
CA ILE A 76 -8.06 -3.61 9.55
C ILE A 76 -9.14 -3.54 8.45
N PRO A 77 -10.11 -2.60 8.52
CA PRO A 77 -11.06 -2.37 7.44
C PRO A 77 -10.34 -2.04 6.13
N MET A 78 -10.78 -2.62 5.01
CA MET A 78 -10.18 -2.37 3.69
C MET A 78 -10.24 -0.89 3.27
N GLU A 79 -11.20 -0.11 3.81
CA GLU A 79 -11.35 1.32 3.57
C GLU A 79 -10.16 2.16 4.08
N LEU A 80 -9.44 1.68 5.09
CA LEU A 80 -8.49 2.47 5.88
C LEU A 80 -7.03 2.15 5.55
N VAL A 81 -6.81 1.63 4.35
CA VAL A 81 -5.57 0.97 3.98
C VAL A 81 -5.08 1.42 2.61
N ASP A 82 -3.85 1.90 2.57
CA ASP A 82 -3.12 2.17 1.33
C ASP A 82 -2.19 1.02 0.99
N VAL A 83 -2.17 0.61 -0.27
CA VAL A 83 -1.22 -0.41 -0.75
C VAL A 83 0.13 0.27 -0.97
N GLU A 84 1.16 -0.21 -0.28
CA GLU A 84 2.53 0.23 -0.52
C GLU A 84 2.94 -0.14 -1.95
N PRO A 85 3.82 0.63 -2.61
CA PRO A 85 4.33 0.27 -3.92
C PRO A 85 5.08 -1.06 -3.83
N VAL A 86 4.44 -2.14 -4.28
CA VAL A 86 5.00 -3.49 -4.32
C VAL A 86 5.65 -3.71 -5.68
N ARG A 87 6.77 -4.47 -5.72
CA ARG A 87 7.28 -4.99 -6.99
C ARG A 87 6.17 -5.81 -7.66
N VAL A 88 5.87 -5.44 -8.91
CA VAL A 88 4.71 -5.95 -9.65
C VAL A 88 4.78 -7.47 -9.77
N LYS A 89 3.64 -8.14 -9.53
CA LYS A 89 3.39 -9.50 -10.04
C LYS A 89 3.55 -9.49 -11.57
N LYS A 90 3.68 -10.67 -12.21
CA LYS A 90 3.69 -10.78 -13.68
C LYS A 90 2.54 -9.93 -14.27
N VAL A 91 2.92 -8.90 -15.03
CA VAL A 91 1.97 -8.03 -15.74
C VAL A 91 1.23 -8.83 -16.81
N THR A 92 -0.07 -8.57 -16.91
CA THR A 92 -0.91 -9.10 -17.99
C THR A 92 -0.46 -8.55 -19.34
N ASP A 93 -0.85 -9.18 -20.44
CA ASP A 93 -0.44 -8.72 -21.78
C ASP A 93 -1.01 -7.34 -22.13
N GLU A 94 -2.19 -7.01 -21.61
CA GLU A 94 -2.79 -5.67 -21.73
C GLU A 94 -1.98 -4.61 -20.97
N GLN A 95 -1.61 -4.90 -19.71
CA GLN A 95 -0.73 -4.02 -18.93
C GLN A 95 0.65 -3.88 -19.56
N ARG A 96 1.17 -4.96 -20.16
CA ARG A 96 2.44 -4.97 -20.89
C ARG A 96 2.35 -4.11 -22.14
N ALA A 97 1.28 -4.22 -22.92
CA ALA A 97 1.05 -3.41 -24.11
C ALA A 97 0.97 -1.92 -23.76
N LEU A 98 0.27 -1.57 -22.67
CA LEU A 98 0.24 -0.21 -22.15
C LEU A 98 1.64 0.26 -21.74
N LEU A 99 2.36 -0.54 -20.96
CA LEU A 99 3.73 -0.22 -20.53
C LEU A 99 4.63 0.04 -21.73
N CYS A 100 4.62 -0.86 -22.73
CA CYS A 100 5.39 -0.69 -23.95
C CYS A 100 5.04 0.62 -24.67
N ARG A 101 3.75 0.97 -24.78
CA ARG A 101 3.34 2.23 -25.41
C ARG A 101 3.85 3.46 -24.64
N TYR A 102 3.79 3.43 -23.31
CA TYR A 102 4.25 4.54 -22.47
C TYR A 102 5.77 4.64 -22.35
N SER A 103 6.49 3.52 -22.39
CA SER A 103 7.94 3.49 -22.24
C SER A 103 8.70 3.59 -23.56
N SER A 104 8.01 3.42 -24.70
CA SER A 104 8.65 3.57 -26.01
C SER A 104 8.93 5.03 -26.29
N ILE A 105 10.21 5.36 -26.43
CA ILE A 105 10.70 6.71 -26.69
C ILE A 105 11.63 6.69 -27.89
N THR A 106 11.63 7.76 -28.68
CA THR A 106 12.53 7.87 -29.84
C THR A 106 13.97 8.16 -29.41
N PRO A 107 14.99 7.85 -30.24
CA PRO A 107 16.38 8.15 -29.89
C PRO A 107 16.64 9.63 -29.58
N LYS A 108 15.95 10.54 -30.27
CA LYS A 108 16.05 11.99 -30.03
C LYS A 108 15.49 12.38 -28.67
N GLU A 109 14.33 11.84 -28.30
CA GLU A 109 13.71 12.09 -26.99
C GLU A 109 14.52 11.45 -25.85
N TYR A 110 15.08 10.27 -26.08
CA TYR A 110 15.95 9.62 -25.13
C TYR A 110 17.20 10.45 -24.86
N CYS A 111 17.88 10.96 -25.89
CA CYS A 111 19.03 11.85 -25.74
C CYS A 111 18.67 13.11 -24.91
N LYS A 112 17.53 13.75 -25.21
CA LYS A 112 17.03 14.88 -24.42
C LYS A 112 16.74 14.51 -22.97
N SER A 113 16.17 13.33 -22.70
CA SER A 113 15.92 12.87 -21.33
C SER A 113 17.23 12.67 -20.55
N ILE A 114 18.27 12.13 -21.19
CA ILE A 114 19.60 11.98 -20.58
C ILE A 114 20.21 13.34 -20.25
N GLN A 115 20.13 14.29 -21.18
CA GLN A 115 20.62 15.65 -20.96
C GLN A 115 19.86 16.32 -19.80
N LYS A 116 18.53 16.21 -19.77
CA LYS A 116 17.69 16.75 -18.70
C LYS A 116 18.01 16.16 -17.32
N ILE A 117 18.35 14.86 -17.25
CA ILE A 117 18.80 14.23 -16.00
C ILE A 117 20.07 14.90 -15.47
N ARG A 118 21.01 15.29 -16.37
CA ARG A 118 22.26 15.96 -16.00
C ARG A 118 22.09 17.45 -15.68
N GLU A 119 21.09 18.09 -16.27
CA GLU A 119 20.85 19.54 -16.13
C GLU A 119 20.04 19.91 -14.88
N ASN A 120 19.28 18.98 -14.30
CA ASN A 120 18.47 19.22 -13.10
C ASN A 120 19.35 19.19 -11.81
N PRO A 121 19.70 20.35 -11.21
CA PRO A 121 20.63 20.40 -10.08
C PRO A 121 20.01 19.79 -8.82
N ASN A 122 18.69 19.96 -8.64
CA ASN A 122 17.95 19.49 -7.46
C ASN A 122 17.78 17.97 -7.39
N GLN A 123 18.16 17.22 -8.42
CA GLN A 123 17.84 15.79 -8.54
C GLN A 123 19.05 14.87 -8.38
N GLN A 124 20.28 15.38 -8.50
CA GLN A 124 21.50 14.58 -8.41
C GLN A 124 22.75 15.47 -8.32
N TYR A 125 23.11 15.91 -7.11
CA TYR A 125 24.43 16.47 -6.85
C TYR A 125 25.45 15.33 -6.74
N PHE A 126 25.80 14.70 -7.86
CA PHE A 126 26.79 13.60 -7.86
C PHE A 126 28.13 14.02 -7.25
N GLU A 127 28.53 15.28 -7.48
CA GLU A 127 29.78 15.86 -6.97
C GLU A 127 29.70 16.20 -5.46
N GLU A 128 28.50 16.45 -4.94
CA GLU A 128 28.27 16.71 -3.50
C GLU A 128 27.84 15.45 -2.76
N ASP A 129 27.70 14.31 -3.46
CA ASP A 129 27.36 13.03 -2.86
C ASP A 129 28.56 12.57 -2.01
N PRO A 130 28.41 12.50 -0.67
CA PRO A 130 29.52 12.18 0.23
C PRO A 130 30.08 10.77 -0.01
N PHE A 131 29.33 9.88 -0.66
CA PHE A 131 29.83 8.57 -1.06
C PHE A 131 30.61 8.59 -2.37
N VAL A 132 30.34 9.54 -3.27
CA VAL A 132 31.11 9.69 -4.52
C VAL A 132 32.41 10.44 -4.25
N ALA A 133 32.37 11.51 -3.45
CA ALA A 133 33.54 12.33 -3.12
C ALA A 133 34.58 11.62 -2.23
N ALA A 134 34.20 10.54 -1.56
CA ALA A 134 35.07 9.77 -0.68
C ALA A 134 35.87 8.66 -1.38
N TRP A 135 35.69 8.45 -2.70
CA TRP A 135 36.36 7.42 -3.50
C TRP A 135 37.37 7.98 -4.49
#